data_AF-A0A931M6R5-F1
#
_entry.id   AF-A0A931M6R5-F1
#
_cell.length_a   1.000
_cell.length_b   1.000
_cell.length_c   1.000
_cell.angle_alpha   90.00
_cell.angle_beta   90.00
_cell.angle_gamma   90.00
#
_symmetry.space_group_name_H-M   'P 1'
#
loop_
_entity.id
_entity.type
_entity.pdbx_description
1 polymer ?
#
loop_
_entity_poly.entity_id
_entity_poly.type
_entity_poly.pdbx_seq_one_letter_code
_entity_poly.pdbx_strand_id
1 'polypeptide(L)'
;MKFKLLYIFLFTSVCLQAQTDINILPVKIVTSNKDTTKPVLLYISGDGGWNKFSTTLIQQFSDAGFPVIALNAKSYFWERKTPRQAGTDIQALLNKYVKEWKRNKIVLLGYSFG
;
A
#
# COMPACT_ATOMS: atom_id res chain seq x y z
N MET A 1 50.43 24.05 27.17
CA MET A 1 49.80 23.11 26.21
C MET A 1 48.28 23.17 26.40
N LYS A 2 47.51 23.66 25.42
CA LYS A 2 46.06 23.86 25.54
C LYS A 2 45.33 22.71 24.83
N PHE A 3 44.63 21.86 25.58
CA PHE A 3 43.77 20.82 25.03
C PHE A 3 42.43 21.46 24.60
N LYS A 4 42.11 21.39 23.30
CA LYS A 4 40.80 21.78 22.76
C LYS A 4 39.90 20.54 22.78
N LEU A 5 38.88 20.55 23.65
CA LEU A 5 37.86 19.52 23.73
C LEU A 5 36.87 19.71 22.57
N LEU A 6 36.83 18.76 21.65
CA LEU A 6 35.96 18.75 20.47
C LEU A 6 34.58 18.18 20.88
N TYR A 7 33.56 19.04 20.94
CA TYR A 7 32.17 18.61 21.14
C TYR A 7 31.58 18.12 19.82
N ILE A 8 31.27 16.84 19.73
CA ILE A 8 30.54 16.22 18.61
C ILE A 8 29.04 16.37 18.88
N PHE A 9 28.35 17.21 18.10
CA PHE A 9 26.90 17.27 18.07
C PHE A 9 26.35 16.09 17.24
N LEU A 10 25.75 15.09 17.89
CA LEU A 10 24.94 14.07 17.21
C LEU A 10 23.56 14.68 16.88
N PHE A 11 23.39 15.17 15.65
CA PHE A 11 22.07 15.48 15.11
C PHE A 11 21.34 14.18 14.77
N THR A 12 20.47 13.72 15.67
CA THR A 12 19.50 12.68 15.35
C THR A 12 18.39 13.31 14.50
N SER A 13 18.45 13.08 13.19
CA SER A 13 17.40 13.52 12.28
C SER A 13 16.16 12.66 12.49
N VAL A 14 15.19 13.18 13.24
CA VAL A 14 13.85 12.60 13.29
C VAL A 14 13.18 12.91 11.95
N CYS A 15 13.03 11.90 11.09
CA CYS A 15 12.29 12.03 9.85
C CYS A 15 10.79 12.03 10.18
N LEU A 16 10.18 13.22 10.20
CA LEU A 16 8.74 13.37 10.37
C LEU A 16 8.06 12.88 9.08
N GLN A 17 7.57 11.64 9.07
CA GLN A 17 6.76 11.16 7.95
C GLN A 17 5.35 11.75 8.08
N ALA A 18 4.94 12.55 7.09
CA ALA A 18 3.54 12.93 6.96
C ALA A 18 2.70 11.65 6.75
N GLN A 19 1.68 11.47 7.57
CA GLN A 19 0.76 10.33 7.46
C GLN A 19 -0.13 10.54 6.22
N THR A 20 -0.11 9.60 5.27
CA THR A 20 -1.04 9.61 4.13
C THR A 20 -2.47 9.46 4.64
N ASP A 21 -3.36 10.36 4.23
CA ASP A 21 -4.80 10.13 4.34
C ASP A 21 -5.21 9.11 3.28
N ILE A 22 -5.48 7.90 3.72
CA ILE A 22 -5.83 6.80 2.82
C ILE A 22 -7.24 6.93 2.22
N ASN A 23 -8.10 7.80 2.78
CA ASN A 23 -9.49 7.92 2.31
C ASN A 23 -9.60 8.63 0.96
N ILE A 24 -8.55 9.37 0.57
CA ILE A 24 -8.45 10.03 -0.73
C ILE A 24 -7.82 9.14 -1.82
N LEU A 25 -7.30 7.96 -1.46
CA LEU A 25 -6.68 7.05 -2.42
C LEU A 25 -7.76 6.32 -3.22
N PRO A 26 -7.58 6.13 -4.55
CA PRO A 26 -8.58 5.48 -5.40
C PRO A 26 -8.50 3.96 -5.25
N VAL A 27 -8.94 3.47 -4.09
CA VAL A 27 -8.89 2.04 -3.72
C VAL A 27 -10.29 1.44 -3.57
N LYS A 28 -10.42 0.16 -3.94
CA LYS A 28 -11.58 -0.66 -3.63
C LYS A 28 -11.16 -1.73 -2.65
N ILE A 29 -11.86 -1.77 -1.53
CA ILE A 29 -11.62 -2.73 -0.46
C ILE A 29 -12.66 -3.84 -0.61
N VAL A 30 -12.19 -5.07 -0.80
CA VAL A 30 -13.05 -6.24 -0.90
C VAL A 30 -12.66 -7.18 0.22
N THR A 31 -13.52 -7.27 1.23
CA THR A 31 -13.28 -8.13 2.40
C THR A 31 -13.63 -9.58 2.08
N SER A 32 -12.95 -10.50 2.76
CA SER A 32 -13.32 -11.91 2.75
C SER A 32 -12.96 -12.55 4.08
N ASN A 33 -13.96 -13.19 4.70
CA ASN A 33 -13.82 -13.92 5.96
C ASN A 33 -13.98 -15.44 5.78
N LYS A 34 -14.01 -15.93 4.52
CA LYS A 34 -14.15 -17.37 4.22
C LYS A 34 -12.96 -18.19 4.73
N ASP A 35 -11.76 -17.62 4.68
CA ASP A 35 -10.53 -18.21 5.18
C ASP A 35 -9.63 -17.10 5.75
N THR A 36 -9.50 -17.07 7.08
CA THR A 36 -8.71 -16.08 7.81
C THR A 36 -7.20 -16.33 7.72
N THR A 37 -6.78 -17.47 7.17
CA THR A 37 -5.37 -17.83 6.99
C THR A 37 -4.77 -17.30 5.68
N LYS A 38 -5.61 -16.92 4.70
CA LYS A 38 -5.12 -16.34 3.43
C LYS A 38 -4.35 -15.04 3.66
N PRO A 39 -3.37 -14.68 2.81
CA PRO A 39 -2.75 -13.36 2.86
C PRO A 39 -3.73 -12.26 2.41
N VAL A 40 -3.38 -11.02 2.73
CA VAL A 40 -3.96 -9.83 2.08
C VAL A 40 -3.39 -9.69 0.68
N LEU A 41 -4.24 -9.47 -0.32
CA LEU A 41 -3.79 -9.13 -1.66
C LEU A 41 -3.82 -7.62 -1.85
N LEU A 42 -2.68 -7.03 -2.21
CA LEU A 42 -2.64 -5.69 -2.78
C LEU A 42 -2.58 -5.84 -4.30
N TYR A 43 -3.67 -5.48 -4.97
CA TYR A 43 -3.75 -5.50 -6.43
C TYR A 43 -3.59 -4.09 -7.01
N ILE A 44 -2.70 -3.91 -7.98
CA ILE A 44 -2.56 -2.67 -8.73
C ILE A 44 -3.01 -2.93 -10.17
N SER A 45 -4.02 -2.19 -10.63
CA SER A 45 -4.57 -2.36 -11.98
C SER A 45 -3.59 -1.91 -13.07
N GLY A 46 -3.91 -2.23 -14.33
CA GLY A 46 -3.27 -1.58 -15.47
C GLY A 46 -3.67 -0.11 -15.62
N ASP A 47 -3.15 0.53 -16.66
CA ASP A 47 -3.44 1.91 -17.08
C ASP A 47 -4.91 2.12 -17.49
N GLY A 48 -5.63 1.05 -17.83
CA GLY A 48 -7.08 1.04 -18.02
C GLY A 48 -7.90 1.19 -16.72
N GLY A 49 -7.29 1.13 -15.54
CA GLY A 49 -7.98 1.17 -14.25
C GLY A 49 -8.76 -0.11 -13.94
N TRP A 50 -9.82 -0.02 -13.13
CA TRP A 50 -10.70 -1.16 -12.82
C TRP A 50 -11.69 -1.46 -13.94
N ASN A 51 -11.18 -1.93 -15.07
CA ASN A 51 -12.01 -2.44 -16.15
C ASN A 51 -12.68 -3.79 -15.77
N LYS A 52 -13.41 -4.39 -16.72
CA LYS A 52 -14.10 -5.68 -16.51
C LYS A 52 -13.14 -6.81 -16.09
N PHE A 53 -11.93 -6.84 -16.64
CA PHE A 53 -10.92 -7.84 -16.26
C PHE A 53 -10.51 -7.67 -14.79
N SER A 54 -10.08 -6.46 -14.39
CA SER A 54 -9.64 -6.18 -13.02
C SER A 54 -10.73 -6.49 -11.99
N THR A 55 -11.96 -6.02 -12.24
CA THR A 55 -13.09 -6.23 -11.32
C THR A 55 -13.45 -7.71 -11.19
N THR A 56 -13.43 -8.46 -12.29
CA THR A 56 -13.67 -9.91 -12.29
C THR A 56 -12.57 -10.64 -11.51
N LEU A 57 -11.31 -10.31 -11.75
CA LEU A 57 -10.16 -10.92 -11.08
C LEU A 57 -10.19 -10.70 -9.56
N ILE A 58 -10.44 -9.46 -9.12
CA ILE A 58 -10.57 -9.12 -7.69
C ILE A 58 -11.71 -9.91 -7.04
N GLN A 59 -12.85 -10.03 -7.73
CA GLN A 59 -13.99 -10.80 -7.24
C GLN A 59 -13.64 -12.28 -7.08
N GLN A 60 -12.97 -12.88 -8.06
CA GLN A 60 -12.52 -14.28 -7.98
C GLN A 60 -11.58 -14.53 -6.80
N PHE A 61 -10.67 -13.59 -6.51
CA PHE A 61 -9.81 -13.70 -5.31
C PHE A 61 -10.60 -13.61 -4.01
N SER A 62 -11.55 -12.68 -3.91
CA SER A 62 -12.44 -12.59 -2.75
C SER A 62 -13.26 -13.86 -2.58
N ASP A 63 -13.79 -14.41 -3.67
CA ASP A 63 -14.55 -15.65 -3.65
C ASP A 63 -13.73 -16.85 -3.18
N ALA A 64 -12.44 -16.87 -3.52
CA ALA A 64 -11.44 -17.85 -3.06
C ALA A 64 -10.91 -17.60 -1.63
N GLY A 65 -11.42 -16.59 -0.93
CA GLY A 65 -11.12 -16.35 0.48
C GLY A 65 -10.14 -15.22 0.77
N PHE A 66 -9.56 -14.58 -0.24
CA PHE A 66 -8.56 -13.53 -0.06
C PHE A 66 -9.21 -12.16 0.15
N PRO A 67 -8.90 -11.41 1.22
CA PRO A 67 -9.23 -10.00 1.29
C PRO A 67 -8.32 -9.21 0.35
N VAL A 68 -8.89 -8.29 -0.42
CA VAL A 68 -8.20 -7.55 -1.48
C VAL A 68 -8.28 -6.05 -1.25
N ILE A 69 -7.13 -5.38 -1.33
CA ILE A 69 -6.99 -3.94 -1.48
C ILE A 69 -6.64 -3.73 -2.95
N ALA A 70 -7.58 -3.22 -3.74
CA ALA A 70 -7.34 -2.95 -5.15
C ALA A 70 -7.09 -1.46 -5.35
N LEU A 71 -5.94 -1.07 -5.91
CA LEU A 71 -5.60 0.30 -6.29
C LEU A 71 -5.89 0.52 -7.78
N ASN A 72 -6.60 1.59 -8.11
CA ASN A 72 -6.82 2.00 -9.49
C ASN A 72 -5.61 2.80 -9.99
N ALA A 73 -4.72 2.16 -10.75
CA ALA A 73 -3.51 2.79 -11.24
C ALA A 73 -3.80 3.99 -12.16
N LYS A 74 -4.84 3.93 -13.00
CA LYS A 74 -5.25 5.02 -13.88
C LYS A 74 -5.54 6.30 -13.10
N SER A 75 -6.34 6.19 -12.04
CA SER A 75 -6.69 7.34 -11.19
C SER A 75 -5.51 7.77 -10.32
N TYR A 76 -4.77 6.81 -9.74
CA TYR A 76 -3.70 7.11 -8.81
C TYR A 76 -2.50 7.81 -9.48
N PHE A 77 -2.12 7.33 -10.67
CA PHE A 77 -1.03 7.89 -11.46
C PHE A 77 -1.50 8.89 -12.53
N TRP A 78 -2.75 9.37 -12.44
CA TRP A 78 -3.22 10.49 -13.27
C TRP A 78 -2.32 11.71 -13.10
N GLU A 79 -1.91 11.95 -11.85
CA GLU A 79 -0.79 12.82 -11.53
C GLU A 79 0.45 11.98 -11.26
N ARG A 80 1.60 12.49 -11.70
CA ARG A 80 2.88 11.83 -11.46
C ARG A 80 3.12 11.66 -9.96
N LYS A 81 3.40 10.42 -9.54
CA LYS A 81 3.86 10.09 -8.19
C LYS A 81 5.32 9.70 -8.22
N THR A 82 6.08 10.08 -7.20
CA THR A 82 7.44 9.56 -7.02
C THR A 82 7.38 8.13 -6.47
N PRO A 83 8.41 7.30 -6.68
CA PRO A 83 8.47 5.97 -6.07
C PRO A 83 8.32 6.01 -4.55
N ARG A 84 8.87 7.04 -3.90
CA ARG A 84 8.74 7.26 -2.45
C ARG A 84 7.29 7.54 -2.06
N GLN A 85 6.60 8.44 -2.77
CA GLN A 85 5.20 8.75 -2.50
C GLN A 85 4.31 7.51 -2.68
N ALA A 86 4.48 6.79 -3.79
CA ALA A 86 3.75 5.54 -4.04
C ALA A 86 3.99 4.50 -2.94
N GLY A 87 5.25 4.31 -2.54
CA GLY A 87 5.61 3.40 -1.46
C GLY A 87 4.98 3.79 -0.12
N THR A 88 4.99 5.08 0.23
CA THR A 88 4.38 5.57 1.47
C THR A 88 2.86 5.39 1.48
N ASP A 89 2.17 5.71 0.38
CA ASP A 89 0.72 5.56 0.29
C ASP A 89 0.30 4.08 0.37
N ILE A 90 1.01 3.21 -0.36
CA ILE A 90 0.81 1.75 -0.32
C ILE A 90 1.07 1.20 1.10
N GLN A 91 2.14 1.65 1.75
CA GLN A 91 2.45 1.22 3.11
C GLN A 91 1.34 1.64 4.09
N ALA A 92 0.78 2.84 3.95
CA ALA A 92 -0.32 3.30 4.79
C ALA A 92 -1.57 2.41 4.64
N LEU A 93 -1.93 2.04 3.40
CA LEU A 93 -3.02 1.10 3.13
C LEU A 93 -2.77 -0.27 3.78
N LEU A 94 -1.59 -0.84 3.53
CA LEU A 94 -1.23 -2.16 4.05
C LEU A 94 -1.25 -2.17 5.58
N ASN A 95 -0.63 -1.19 6.23
CA ASN A 95 -0.57 -1.09 7.69
C ASN A 95 -1.96 -1.05 8.32
N LYS A 96 -2.91 -0.30 7.74
CA LYS A 96 -4.29 -0.27 8.24
C LYS A 96 -4.92 -1.66 8.15
N TYR A 97 -4.96 -2.24 6.95
CA TYR A 97 -5.78 -3.41 6.70
C TYR A 97 -5.17 -4.72 7.23
N VAL A 98 -3.84 -4.82 7.29
CA VAL A 98 -3.16 -5.91 8.00
C VAL A 98 -3.55 -5.93 9.49
N LYS A 99 -3.56 -4.76 10.13
CA LYS A 99 -3.94 -4.62 11.54
C LYS A 99 -5.43 -4.89 11.74
N GLU A 100 -6.29 -4.29 10.91
CA GLU A 100 -7.75 -4.43 10.99
C GLU A 100 -8.20 -5.88 10.79
N TRP A 101 -7.63 -6.57 9.79
CA TRP A 101 -8.00 -7.95 9.45
C TRP A 101 -7.19 -9.01 10.21
N LYS A 102 -6.22 -8.60 11.04
CA LYS A 102 -5.32 -9.49 11.81
C LYS A 102 -4.56 -10.48 10.92
N ARG A 103 -4.03 -10.00 9.79
CA ARG A 103 -3.32 -10.80 8.78
C ARG A 103 -1.86 -10.37 8.71
N ASN A 104 -0.90 -11.29 8.81
CA ASN A 104 0.53 -10.95 8.80
C ASN A 104 1.25 -11.25 7.47
N LYS A 105 0.52 -11.74 6.46
CA LYS A 105 1.05 -12.06 5.13
C LYS A 105 0.39 -11.15 4.09
N ILE A 106 1.20 -10.62 3.18
CA ILE A 106 0.77 -9.79 2.07
C ILE A 106 1.31 -10.41 0.78
N VAL A 107 0.52 -10.35 -0.28
CA VAL A 107 0.97 -10.61 -1.65
C VAL A 107 0.68 -9.37 -2.49
N LEU A 108 1.70 -8.90 -3.21
CA LEU A 108 1.57 -7.82 -4.19
C LEU A 108 1.28 -8.42 -5.57
N LEU A 109 0.26 -7.91 -6.24
CA LEU A 109 -0.19 -8.36 -7.55
C LEU A 109 -0.32 -7.14 -8.46
N GLY A 110 0.43 -7.12 -9.57
CA GLY A 110 0.37 -6.08 -10.58
C GLY A 110 -0.16 -6.64 -11.91
N TYR A 111 -0.96 -5.85 -12.63
CA TYR A 111 -1.32 -6.16 -14.02
C TYR A 111 -0.78 -5.11 -14.97
N SER A 112 0.11 -5.52 -15.87
CA SER A 112 0.72 -4.69 -16.91
C SER A 112 1.44 -3.45 -16.34
N PHE A 113 0.81 -2.28 -16.35
CA PHE A 113 1.36 -1.05 -15.77
C PHE A 113 1.55 -1.14 -14.24
N GLY A 114 0.67 -1.89 -13.57
CA GLY A 114 0.64 -2.04 -12.11
C GLY A 114 1.63 -3.04 -11.56
#